data_AF-A0A7Y3KZ08-F1
#
_entry.id   AF-A0A7Y3KZ08-F1
#
_cell.length_a   1.000
_cell.length_b   1.000
_cell.length_c   1.000
_cell.angle_alpha   90.00
_cell.angle_beta   90.00
_cell.angle_gamma   90.00
#
_symmetry.space_group_name_H-M   'P 1'
#
loop_
_entity.id
_entity.type
_entity.pdbx_description
1 polymer ?
#
loop_
_entity_poly.entity_id
_entity_poly.type
_entity_poly.pdbx_seq_one_letter_code
_entity_poly.pdbx_strand_id
1 'polypeptide(L)'
;MNRIAAAAGVAVVALAAVGLGRKYSQLSQLAQTPDPQKTSRPAAVAAANPEGPAGGMDAAVRAFLAAQQNASDTDKLVQLNELISAIDGPAEETQDLDAEDAQAAAAAVVSALDAGPDTSAEGLELRRRAVGLLAGRLGSPAAKAYVLKVMEDGPQELREEAIARVGTARGVRGPAVYTVIRALADKGLVPDTLLPEALRRTGGLKARAALVTLLKSTDSAKLVDGCAVALQDYRDPALLGDVLERLEQVGRLETGRMPWISGSLLTAHLKTADRAQMRRGLMVMAARPSLTKIEFVKAALDSPDVETRRLAAVAVNKAVLAKALDATTGEAMLAGRLQSETEPVLKAELTGGLERVRGLLPQKIGQQ
;
A
#
# COMPACT_ATOMS: atom_id res chain seq x y z
N MET A 1 -18.86 -2.37 -22.42
CA MET A 1 -17.70 -3.16 -22.89
C MET A 1 -16.50 -2.89 -22.00
N ASN A 2 -15.62 -3.89 -21.82
CA ASN A 2 -14.32 -3.86 -21.13
C ASN A 2 -14.28 -4.19 -19.63
N ARG A 3 -14.80 -5.38 -19.25
CA ARG A 3 -14.31 -6.14 -18.08
C ARG A 3 -13.25 -7.21 -18.44
N ILE A 4 -12.96 -7.38 -19.74
CA ILE A 4 -11.98 -8.37 -20.24
C ILE A 4 -10.55 -7.81 -20.22
N ALA A 5 -10.36 -6.48 -20.24
CA ALA A 5 -9.02 -5.87 -20.25
C ALA A 5 -8.26 -5.99 -18.91
N ALA A 6 -8.97 -6.04 -17.76
CA ALA A 6 -8.33 -6.16 -16.44
C ALA A 6 -7.88 -7.60 -16.13
N ALA A 7 -8.59 -8.61 -16.63
CA ALA A 7 -8.20 -10.02 -16.48
C ALA A 7 -7.03 -10.38 -17.41
N ALA A 8 -6.92 -9.76 -18.59
CA ALA A 8 -5.80 -9.93 -19.49
C ALA A 8 -4.48 -9.38 -18.91
N GLY A 9 -4.51 -8.26 -18.17
CA GLY A 9 -3.31 -7.70 -17.56
C GLY A 9 -2.66 -8.60 -16.50
N VAL A 10 -3.45 -9.24 -15.64
CA VAL A 10 -2.93 -10.15 -14.59
C VAL A 10 -2.49 -11.50 -15.19
N ALA A 11 -3.21 -12.01 -16.19
CA ALA A 11 -2.84 -13.25 -16.88
C ALA A 11 -1.56 -13.09 -17.72
N VAL A 12 -1.33 -11.92 -18.35
CA VAL A 12 -0.11 -11.63 -19.12
C VAL A 12 1.11 -11.48 -18.20
N VAL A 13 0.95 -10.90 -17.00
CA VAL A 13 2.03 -10.81 -15.99
C VAL A 13 2.41 -12.21 -15.47
N ALA A 14 1.42 -13.09 -15.23
CA ALA A 14 1.69 -14.47 -14.81
C ALA A 14 2.31 -15.34 -15.93
N LEU A 15 1.87 -15.17 -17.19
CA LEU A 15 2.48 -15.84 -18.35
C LEU A 15 3.89 -15.34 -18.65
N ALA A 16 4.17 -14.05 -18.42
CA ALA A 16 5.53 -13.49 -18.53
C ALA A 16 6.46 -14.06 -17.44
N ALA A 17 6.00 -14.23 -16.20
CA ALA A 17 6.77 -14.85 -15.12
C ALA A 17 7.13 -16.33 -15.40
N VAL A 18 6.21 -17.09 -15.99
CA VAL A 18 6.47 -18.50 -16.41
C VAL A 18 7.35 -18.57 -17.67
N GLY A 19 7.24 -17.59 -18.58
CA GLY A 19 8.09 -17.47 -19.76
C GLY A 19 9.54 -17.08 -19.44
N LEU A 20 9.74 -16.19 -18.47
CA LEU A 20 11.04 -15.76 -17.94
C LEU A 20 11.88 -16.95 -17.46
N GLY A 21 11.29 -17.89 -16.71
CA GLY A 21 11.98 -19.10 -16.25
C GLY A 21 12.34 -20.09 -17.36
N ARG A 22 11.63 -20.07 -18.50
CA ARG A 22 11.88 -21.01 -19.62
C ARG A 22 12.99 -20.55 -20.56
N LYS A 23 13.09 -19.25 -20.87
CA LYS A 23 14.16 -18.77 -21.76
C LYS A 23 15.51 -18.63 -21.06
N TYR A 24 15.54 -18.16 -19.82
CA TYR A 24 16.80 -18.12 -19.05
C TYR A 24 17.28 -19.54 -18.67
N SER A 25 16.38 -20.49 -18.46
CA SER A 25 16.79 -21.91 -18.34
C SER A 25 17.26 -22.51 -19.68
N GLN A 26 16.70 -22.09 -20.82
CA GLN A 26 17.21 -22.46 -22.14
C GLN A 26 18.58 -21.82 -22.47
N LEU A 27 18.82 -20.57 -22.04
CA LEU A 27 20.13 -19.92 -22.15
C LEU A 27 21.17 -20.58 -21.25
N SER A 28 20.78 -20.97 -20.02
CA SER A 28 21.59 -21.81 -19.13
C SER A 28 21.93 -23.17 -19.76
N GLN A 29 20.97 -23.82 -20.43
CA GLN A 29 21.22 -25.07 -21.16
C GLN A 29 22.13 -24.89 -22.39
N LEU A 30 22.05 -23.75 -23.09
CA LEU A 30 22.90 -23.44 -24.24
C LEU A 30 24.34 -23.06 -23.82
N ALA A 31 24.50 -22.34 -22.71
CA ALA A 31 25.79 -22.04 -22.10
C ALA A 31 26.51 -23.27 -21.51
N GLN A 32 25.78 -24.38 -21.31
CA GLN A 32 26.29 -25.67 -20.81
C GLN A 32 26.59 -26.69 -21.92
N THR A 33 26.90 -26.25 -23.15
CA THR A 33 27.46 -27.17 -24.17
C THR A 33 28.93 -27.47 -23.83
N PRO A 34 29.29 -28.72 -23.44
CA PRO A 34 30.66 -29.03 -23.04
C PRO A 34 31.55 -29.28 -24.26
N ASP A 35 32.77 -28.73 -24.22
CA ASP A 35 33.90 -29.15 -25.05
C ASP A 35 34.24 -30.63 -24.72
N PRO A 36 34.24 -31.57 -25.69
CA PRO A 36 34.26 -33.01 -25.43
C PRO A 36 35.57 -33.57 -24.85
N GLN A 37 36.53 -32.74 -24.43
CA GLN A 37 37.86 -33.22 -23.96
C GLN A 37 38.30 -32.80 -22.56
N LYS A 38 37.43 -32.27 -21.68
CA LYS A 38 37.82 -32.05 -20.26
C LYS A 38 36.81 -32.62 -19.28
N THR A 39 37.01 -33.89 -18.95
CA THR A 39 36.48 -34.53 -17.74
C THR A 39 37.15 -33.94 -16.50
N SER A 40 36.46 -33.05 -15.80
CA SER A 40 36.38 -33.05 -14.33
C SER A 40 35.34 -32.03 -13.84
N ARG A 41 34.20 -32.55 -13.36
CA ARG A 41 33.37 -31.84 -12.38
C ARG A 41 34.24 -31.61 -11.13
N PRO A 42 34.34 -30.40 -10.56
CA PRO A 42 34.72 -30.27 -9.17
C PRO A 42 33.59 -30.84 -8.31
N ALA A 43 33.84 -31.97 -7.67
CA ALA A 43 32.97 -32.62 -6.70
C ALA A 43 32.89 -31.82 -5.37
N ALA A 44 32.65 -30.50 -5.44
CA ALA A 44 32.63 -29.62 -4.28
C ALA A 44 31.27 -28.94 -4.02
N VAL A 45 30.27 -29.11 -4.89
CA VAL A 45 28.94 -28.48 -4.71
C VAL A 45 27.86 -29.49 -4.26
N ALA A 46 28.14 -30.79 -4.30
CA ALA A 46 27.18 -31.84 -3.94
C ALA A 46 27.28 -32.33 -2.49
N ALA A 47 28.23 -31.83 -1.69
CA ALA A 47 28.48 -32.31 -0.33
C ALA A 47 28.08 -31.32 0.79
N ALA A 48 27.31 -30.26 0.48
CA ALA A 48 26.95 -29.23 1.47
C ALA A 48 25.45 -29.02 1.71
N ASN A 49 24.54 -29.84 1.15
CA ASN A 49 23.11 -29.70 1.44
C ASN A 49 22.42 -31.06 1.60
N PRO A 50 22.26 -31.55 2.84
CA PRO A 50 21.31 -32.58 3.17
C PRO A 50 20.04 -31.93 3.76
N GLU A 51 19.37 -31.02 3.05
CA GLU A 51 18.02 -30.53 3.40
C GLU A 51 17.42 -29.71 2.23
N GLY A 52 16.10 -29.76 2.07
CA GLY A 52 15.34 -29.17 0.96
C GLY A 52 15.30 -27.62 0.94
N PRO A 53 14.38 -27.00 0.18
CA PRO A 53 14.41 -25.58 -0.16
C PRO A 53 13.99 -24.72 1.04
N ALA A 54 14.87 -24.56 2.01
CA ALA A 54 14.76 -23.64 3.15
C ALA A 54 15.89 -22.59 3.10
N GLY A 55 16.17 -22.07 1.91
CA GLY A 55 17.18 -21.03 1.72
C GLY A 55 16.55 -19.65 1.91
N GLY A 56 16.67 -19.07 3.10
CA GLY A 56 16.28 -17.68 3.38
C GLY A 56 17.06 -16.66 2.54
N MET A 57 16.74 -15.37 2.70
CA MET A 57 17.35 -14.25 1.95
C MET A 57 18.89 -14.30 1.94
N ASP A 58 19.50 -14.65 3.07
CA ASP A 58 20.96 -14.74 3.22
C ASP A 58 21.56 -15.86 2.37
N ALA A 59 20.89 -17.02 2.30
CA ALA A 59 21.34 -18.14 1.48
C ALA A 59 21.27 -17.81 -0.02
N ALA A 60 20.20 -17.14 -0.45
CA ALA A 60 20.05 -16.68 -1.83
C ALA A 60 21.12 -15.63 -2.21
N VAL A 61 21.40 -14.68 -1.31
CA VAL A 61 22.46 -13.67 -1.51
C VAL A 61 23.83 -14.31 -1.58
N ARG A 62 24.17 -15.24 -0.68
CA ARG A 62 25.47 -15.92 -0.72
C ARG A 62 25.64 -16.78 -1.97
N ALA A 63 24.59 -17.48 -2.39
CA ALA A 63 24.62 -18.25 -3.64
C ALA A 63 24.85 -17.33 -4.84
N PHE A 64 24.16 -16.19 -4.89
CA PHE A 64 24.36 -15.18 -5.93
C PHE A 64 25.80 -14.65 -5.94
N LEU A 65 26.33 -14.22 -4.78
CA LEU A 65 27.68 -13.69 -4.68
C LEU A 65 28.76 -14.70 -5.07
N ALA A 66 28.60 -15.97 -4.69
CA ALA A 66 29.52 -17.04 -5.08
C ALA A 66 29.51 -17.26 -6.61
N ALA A 67 28.34 -17.14 -7.23
CA ALA A 67 28.17 -17.38 -8.66
C ALA A 67 28.71 -16.22 -9.54
N GLN A 68 28.89 -15.02 -8.99
CA GLN A 68 29.36 -13.82 -9.72
C GLN A 68 30.86 -13.80 -10.02
N GLN A 69 31.71 -14.48 -9.24
CA GLN A 69 33.17 -14.29 -9.27
C GLN A 69 33.84 -14.63 -10.61
N ASN A 70 33.19 -15.42 -11.48
CA ASN A 70 33.70 -15.79 -12.81
C ASN A 70 32.61 -15.83 -13.90
N ALA A 71 31.45 -15.20 -13.65
CA ALA A 71 30.30 -15.26 -14.55
C ALA A 71 30.51 -14.39 -15.79
N SER A 72 30.09 -14.88 -16.97
CA SER A 72 29.92 -14.02 -18.14
C SER A 72 28.79 -13.01 -17.89
N ASP A 73 28.71 -11.93 -18.67
CA ASP A 73 27.69 -10.90 -18.46
C ASP A 73 26.26 -11.45 -18.65
N THR A 74 26.07 -12.43 -19.54
CA THR A 74 24.79 -13.14 -19.68
C THR A 74 24.48 -13.99 -18.44
N ASP A 75 25.47 -14.69 -17.89
CA ASP A 75 25.29 -15.50 -16.68
C ASP A 75 24.94 -14.63 -15.47
N LYS A 76 25.52 -13.43 -15.37
CA LYS A 76 25.19 -12.48 -14.30
C LYS A 76 23.72 -12.07 -14.32
N LEU A 77 23.14 -11.86 -15.50
CA LEU A 77 21.71 -11.52 -15.64
C LEU A 77 20.79 -12.69 -15.29
N VAL A 78 21.16 -13.92 -15.66
CA VAL A 78 20.45 -15.15 -15.26
C VAL A 78 20.42 -15.27 -13.73
N GLN A 79 21.59 -15.17 -13.10
CA GLN A 79 21.76 -15.28 -11.65
C GLN A 79 21.02 -14.15 -10.90
N LEU A 80 20.99 -12.94 -11.47
CA LEU A 80 20.21 -11.83 -10.92
C LEU A 80 18.71 -12.15 -10.92
N ASN A 81 18.18 -12.69 -12.02
CA ASN A 81 16.77 -13.08 -12.09
C ASN A 81 16.43 -14.21 -11.09
N GLU A 82 17.34 -15.15 -10.88
CA GLU A 82 17.20 -16.20 -9.86
C GLU A 82 17.18 -15.60 -8.45
N LEU A 83 18.12 -14.70 -8.12
CA LEU A 83 18.16 -13.98 -6.84
C LEU A 83 16.84 -13.25 -6.58
N ILE A 84 16.39 -12.45 -7.53
CA ILE A 84 15.14 -11.68 -7.40
C ILE A 84 13.96 -12.63 -7.19
N SER A 85 13.89 -13.73 -7.94
CA SER A 85 12.79 -14.70 -7.81
C SER A 85 12.81 -15.45 -6.48
N ALA A 86 14.00 -15.72 -5.92
CA ALA A 86 14.14 -16.30 -4.59
C ALA A 86 13.69 -15.31 -3.49
N ILE A 87 13.92 -14.01 -3.68
CA ILE A 87 13.58 -12.96 -2.71
C ILE A 87 12.12 -12.47 -2.84
N ASP A 88 11.51 -12.56 -4.03
CA ASP A 88 10.13 -12.16 -4.31
C ASP A 88 9.07 -13.15 -3.79
N GLY A 89 9.48 -14.25 -3.14
CA GLY A 89 8.58 -15.20 -2.47
C GLY A 89 7.77 -14.56 -1.32
N PRO A 90 6.68 -15.21 -0.85
CA PRO A 90 5.95 -14.74 0.31
C PRO A 90 6.94 -14.57 1.45
N ALA A 91 7.05 -13.34 1.95
CA ALA A 91 8.07 -12.94 2.90
C ALA A 91 8.04 -13.87 4.11
N GLU A 92 8.97 -14.81 4.17
CA GLU A 92 9.39 -15.32 5.46
C GLU A 92 10.05 -14.14 6.17
N GLU A 93 9.26 -13.48 7.01
CA GLU A 93 9.77 -12.70 8.12
C GLU A 93 10.82 -13.56 8.81
N THR A 94 12.10 -13.19 8.80
CA THR A 94 12.99 -13.22 10.01
C THR A 94 14.49 -13.02 9.79
N GLN A 95 15.04 -12.83 8.58
CA GLN A 95 16.48 -12.52 8.46
C GLN A 95 16.75 -11.12 7.90
N ASP A 96 17.43 -10.32 8.71
CA ASP A 96 18.08 -9.09 8.28
C ASP A 96 19.44 -9.49 7.71
N LEU A 97 19.68 -9.20 6.43
CA LEU A 97 21.02 -9.26 5.87
C LEU A 97 21.92 -8.33 6.68
N ASP A 98 23.10 -8.82 7.04
CA ASP A 98 24.11 -7.93 7.60
C ASP A 98 24.53 -6.86 6.56
N ALA A 99 25.14 -5.79 7.06
CA ALA A 99 25.49 -4.64 6.24
C ALA A 99 26.53 -4.97 5.16
N GLU A 100 27.39 -5.97 5.39
CA GLU A 100 28.45 -6.38 4.47
C GLU A 100 27.85 -7.19 3.32
N ASP A 101 27.04 -8.20 3.62
CA ASP A 101 26.32 -9.02 2.65
C ASP A 101 25.36 -8.15 1.81
N ALA A 102 24.66 -7.19 2.42
CA ALA A 102 23.80 -6.25 1.69
C ALA A 102 24.59 -5.31 0.76
N GLN A 103 25.78 -4.88 1.17
CA GLN A 103 26.66 -4.05 0.35
C GLN A 103 27.26 -4.84 -0.82
N ALA A 104 27.74 -6.05 -0.56
CA ALA A 104 28.26 -6.95 -1.60
C ALA A 104 27.16 -7.32 -2.61
N ALA A 105 25.97 -7.69 -2.14
CA ALA A 105 24.83 -8.01 -3.00
C ALA A 105 24.45 -6.81 -3.89
N ALA A 106 24.32 -5.62 -3.30
CA ALA A 106 24.01 -4.42 -4.06
C ALA A 106 25.07 -4.10 -5.13
N ALA A 107 26.35 -4.20 -4.79
CA ALA A 107 27.43 -3.95 -5.74
C ALA A 107 27.41 -4.96 -6.91
N ALA A 108 27.16 -6.23 -6.62
CA ALA A 108 27.03 -7.28 -7.64
C ALA A 108 25.79 -7.08 -8.52
N VAL A 109 24.64 -6.72 -7.95
CA VAL A 109 23.43 -6.38 -8.72
C VAL A 109 23.69 -5.18 -9.63
N VAL A 110 24.29 -4.10 -9.12
CA VAL A 110 24.64 -2.92 -9.93
C VAL A 110 25.59 -3.30 -11.07
N SER A 111 26.62 -4.09 -10.77
CA SER A 111 27.56 -4.57 -11.79
C SER A 111 26.86 -5.40 -12.88
N ALA A 112 25.90 -6.25 -12.52
CA ALA A 112 25.13 -7.03 -13.50
C ALA A 112 24.25 -6.13 -14.39
N LEU A 113 23.66 -5.07 -13.83
CA LEU A 113 22.85 -4.12 -14.58
C LEU A 113 23.66 -3.21 -15.52
N ASP A 114 24.90 -2.89 -15.15
CA ASP A 114 25.81 -2.09 -15.96
C ASP A 114 26.49 -2.89 -17.09
N ALA A 115 26.62 -4.22 -16.92
CA ALA A 115 27.29 -5.11 -17.86
C ALA A 115 26.59 -5.28 -19.23
N GLY A 116 25.33 -4.88 -19.37
CA GLY A 116 24.64 -4.95 -20.67
C GLY A 116 23.25 -4.31 -20.68
N PRO A 117 23.02 -3.25 -21.47
CA PRO A 117 21.68 -2.74 -21.75
C PRO A 117 20.94 -3.68 -22.68
N ASP A 118 20.36 -4.74 -22.12
CA ASP A 118 19.25 -5.41 -22.78
C ASP A 118 18.06 -4.43 -22.84
N THR A 119 17.81 -3.91 -24.04
CA THR A 119 16.69 -3.00 -24.34
C THR A 119 15.41 -3.75 -24.71
N SER A 120 15.41 -5.08 -24.64
CA SER A 120 14.19 -5.87 -24.81
C SER A 120 13.20 -5.59 -23.68
N ALA A 121 11.92 -5.92 -23.91
CA ALA A 121 10.91 -5.83 -22.87
C ALA A 121 11.26 -6.70 -21.64
N GLU A 122 11.91 -7.85 -21.87
CA GLU A 122 12.34 -8.77 -20.81
C GLU A 122 13.49 -8.15 -20.00
N GLY A 123 14.47 -7.51 -20.65
CA GLY A 123 15.57 -6.78 -20.02
C GLY A 123 15.11 -5.58 -19.21
N LEU A 124 14.13 -4.82 -19.73
CA LEU A 124 13.50 -3.71 -19.01
C LEU A 124 12.75 -4.18 -17.75
N GLU A 125 12.03 -5.29 -17.84
CA GLU A 125 11.34 -5.88 -16.68
C GLU A 125 12.34 -6.35 -15.60
N LEU A 126 13.44 -7.00 -16.02
CA LEU A 126 14.49 -7.41 -15.09
C LEU A 126 15.12 -6.19 -14.39
N ARG A 127 15.42 -5.12 -15.15
CA ARG A 127 15.91 -3.85 -14.60
C ARG A 127 14.93 -3.25 -13.60
N ARG A 128 13.63 -3.25 -13.91
CA ARG A 128 12.58 -2.77 -13.00
C ARG A 128 12.60 -3.55 -11.69
N ARG A 129 12.58 -4.88 -11.75
CA ARG A 129 12.61 -5.72 -10.54
C ARG A 129 13.90 -5.54 -9.74
N ALA A 130 15.04 -5.41 -10.41
CA ALA A 130 16.33 -5.16 -9.76
C ALA A 130 16.38 -3.79 -9.06
N VAL A 131 15.83 -2.75 -9.69
CA VAL A 131 15.65 -1.44 -9.04
C VAL A 131 14.75 -1.56 -7.82
N GLY A 132 13.66 -2.32 -7.91
CA GLY A 132 12.78 -2.57 -6.77
C GLY A 132 13.47 -3.29 -5.61
N LEU A 133 14.32 -4.28 -5.91
CA LEU A 133 15.17 -4.98 -4.93
C LEU A 133 16.15 -4.01 -4.25
N LEU A 134 16.90 -3.24 -5.05
CA LEU A 134 17.86 -2.26 -4.53
C LEU A 134 17.18 -1.21 -3.65
N ALA A 135 16.08 -0.63 -4.12
CA ALA A 135 15.35 0.42 -3.41
C ALA A 135 14.64 -0.09 -2.15
N GLY A 136 14.07 -1.29 -2.19
CA GLY A 136 13.18 -1.80 -1.15
C GLY A 136 13.80 -2.74 -0.12
N ARG A 137 14.92 -3.39 -0.45
CA ARG A 137 15.46 -4.53 0.33
C ARG A 137 16.95 -4.47 0.62
N LEU A 138 17.75 -3.81 -0.22
CA LEU A 138 19.21 -3.74 -0.06
C LEU A 138 19.62 -2.33 0.39
N GLY A 139 19.37 -1.99 1.64
CA GLY A 139 19.66 -0.67 2.22
C GLY A 139 21.15 -0.33 2.42
N SER A 140 21.97 -0.42 1.36
CA SER A 140 23.41 -0.20 1.39
C SER A 140 23.84 1.10 0.66
N PRO A 141 25.07 1.61 0.91
CA PRO A 141 25.62 2.74 0.15
C PRO A 141 25.62 2.55 -1.36
N ALA A 142 25.97 1.36 -1.87
CA ALA A 142 25.96 1.07 -3.31
C ALA A 142 24.55 1.15 -3.89
N ALA A 143 23.58 0.51 -3.24
CA ALA A 143 22.19 0.57 -3.66
C ALA A 143 21.65 2.00 -3.63
N LYS A 144 21.97 2.76 -2.58
CA LYS A 144 21.54 4.16 -2.46
C LYS A 144 22.08 5.03 -3.59
N ALA A 145 23.37 4.93 -3.92
CA ALA A 145 23.96 5.69 -5.01
C ALA A 145 23.27 5.38 -6.35
N TYR A 146 23.06 4.09 -6.63
CA TYR A 146 22.41 3.65 -7.85
C TYR A 146 20.94 4.09 -7.93
N VAL A 147 20.17 3.88 -6.86
CA VAL A 147 18.74 4.24 -6.82
C VAL A 147 18.54 5.74 -6.97
N LEU A 148 19.38 6.58 -6.36
CA LEU A 148 19.30 8.04 -6.55
C LEU A 148 19.56 8.42 -8.02
N LYS A 149 20.58 7.83 -8.65
CA LYS A 149 20.84 8.01 -10.09
C LYS A 149 19.65 7.61 -10.95
N VAL A 150 19.03 6.45 -10.68
CA VAL A 150 17.82 5.99 -11.41
C VAL A 150 16.65 6.95 -11.21
N MET A 151 16.46 7.50 -10.00
CA MET A 151 15.39 8.46 -9.74
C MET A 151 15.58 9.77 -10.51
N GLU A 152 16.83 10.24 -10.61
CA GLU A 152 17.16 11.50 -11.29
C GLU A 152 17.15 11.32 -12.81
N ASP A 153 17.95 10.39 -13.32
CA ASP A 153 18.28 10.29 -14.75
C ASP A 153 17.60 9.11 -15.46
N GLY A 154 16.97 8.21 -14.71
CA GLY A 154 16.40 6.99 -15.27
C GLY A 154 15.14 7.21 -16.13
N PRO A 155 14.78 6.23 -16.96
CA PRO A 155 13.49 6.21 -17.64
C PRO A 155 12.33 6.18 -16.63
N GLN A 156 11.15 6.62 -17.07
CA GLN A 156 10.01 6.86 -16.17
C GLN A 156 9.61 5.61 -15.40
N GLU A 157 9.59 4.45 -16.04
CA GLU A 157 9.16 3.19 -15.44
C GLU A 157 10.09 2.75 -14.30
N LEU A 158 11.41 2.96 -14.45
CA LEU A 158 12.39 2.63 -13.42
C LEU A 158 12.37 3.66 -12.29
N ARG A 159 12.15 4.95 -12.62
CA ARG A 159 11.97 6.01 -11.63
C ARG A 159 10.75 5.74 -10.74
N GLU A 160 9.62 5.37 -11.34
CA GLU A 160 8.39 5.06 -10.61
C GLU A 160 8.56 3.84 -9.70
N GLU A 161 9.21 2.78 -10.16
CA GLU A 161 9.51 1.61 -9.31
C GLU A 161 10.44 1.98 -8.15
N ALA A 162 11.49 2.78 -8.40
CA ALA A 162 12.37 3.27 -7.34
C ALA A 162 11.57 4.04 -6.28
N ILE A 163 10.76 5.03 -6.70
CA ILE A 163 9.93 5.85 -5.80
C ILE A 163 8.94 4.97 -5.02
N ALA A 164 8.34 3.97 -5.69
CA ALA A 164 7.39 3.06 -5.07
C ALA A 164 8.03 2.18 -3.97
N ARG A 165 9.35 2.02 -3.93
CA ARG A 165 10.04 1.09 -3.02
C ARG A 165 10.95 1.74 -1.99
N VAL A 166 11.41 2.98 -2.21
CA VAL A 166 12.25 3.68 -1.23
C VAL A 166 11.54 3.96 0.09
N GLY A 167 12.33 4.15 1.15
CA GLY A 167 11.85 4.45 2.50
C GLY A 167 11.20 3.27 3.23
N THR A 168 11.36 2.05 2.71
CA THR A 168 11.05 0.82 3.48
C THR A 168 12.06 0.64 4.62
N ALA A 169 11.71 -0.16 5.63
CA ALA A 169 12.55 -0.39 6.80
C ALA A 169 13.95 -0.93 6.45
N ARG A 170 14.03 -1.78 5.42
CA ARG A 170 15.25 -2.46 4.94
C ARG A 170 15.86 -1.86 3.68
N GLY A 171 15.19 -0.89 3.06
CA GLY A 171 15.57 -0.34 1.77
C GLY A 171 16.39 0.94 1.86
N VAL A 172 16.53 1.59 0.71
CA VAL A 172 17.19 2.87 0.56
C VAL A 172 16.36 3.96 1.23
N ARG A 173 16.97 4.65 2.21
CA ARG A 173 16.33 5.67 3.04
C ARG A 173 17.28 6.83 3.39
N GLY A 174 16.70 7.87 3.99
CA GLY A 174 17.43 9.01 4.56
C GLY A 174 17.21 10.32 3.81
N PRO A 175 17.84 11.41 4.28
CA PRO A 175 17.51 12.78 3.85
C PRO A 175 17.69 13.03 2.35
N ALA A 176 18.75 12.49 1.74
CA ALA A 176 18.99 12.66 0.30
C ALA A 176 17.85 12.11 -0.56
N VAL A 177 17.28 10.96 -0.18
CA VAL A 177 16.15 10.34 -0.90
C VAL A 177 14.92 11.23 -0.81
N TYR A 178 14.63 11.77 0.37
CA TYR A 178 13.53 12.72 0.56
C TYR A 178 13.72 13.99 -0.27
N THR A 179 14.93 14.55 -0.32
CA THR A 179 15.26 15.72 -1.14
C THR A 179 15.01 15.46 -2.63
N VAL A 180 15.44 14.30 -3.15
CA VAL A 180 15.19 13.94 -4.56
C VAL A 180 13.70 13.77 -4.83
N ILE A 181 12.95 13.09 -3.96
CA ILE A 181 11.48 12.96 -4.13
C ILE A 181 10.81 14.34 -4.17
N ARG A 182 11.20 15.26 -3.29
CA ARG A 182 10.68 16.64 -3.29
C ARG A 182 10.99 17.34 -4.60
N ALA A 183 12.24 17.29 -5.05
CA ALA A 183 12.65 17.92 -6.31
C ALA A 183 11.93 17.33 -7.53
N LEU A 184 11.68 16.02 -7.55
CA LEU A 184 10.90 15.37 -8.61
C LEU A 184 9.42 15.74 -8.55
N ALA A 185 8.85 15.85 -7.34
CA ALA A 185 7.47 16.26 -7.14
C ALA A 185 7.23 17.69 -7.62
N ASP A 186 8.15 18.61 -7.31
CA ASP A 186 8.10 20.00 -7.76
C ASP A 186 8.19 20.12 -9.30
N LYS A 187 8.79 19.13 -9.97
CA LYS A 187 8.85 19.01 -11.43
C LYS A 187 7.66 18.26 -12.05
N GLY A 188 6.72 17.74 -11.25
CA GLY A 188 5.61 16.92 -11.72
C GLY A 188 6.02 15.54 -12.24
N LEU A 189 7.19 15.03 -11.86
CA LEU A 189 7.74 13.74 -12.31
C LEU A 189 7.40 12.57 -11.38
N VAL A 190 6.64 12.82 -10.32
CA VAL A 190 6.16 11.79 -9.40
C VAL A 190 4.65 11.60 -9.63
N PRO A 191 4.18 10.39 -9.96
CA PRO A 191 2.75 10.14 -10.10
C PRO A 191 1.97 10.44 -8.82
N ASP A 192 0.77 10.97 -8.99
CA ASP A 192 -0.18 11.26 -7.89
C ASP A 192 -0.39 10.06 -6.94
N THR A 193 -0.38 8.85 -7.50
CA THR A 193 -0.60 7.61 -6.75
C THR A 193 0.54 7.26 -5.82
N LEU A 194 1.75 7.77 -6.07
CA LEU A 194 2.96 7.45 -5.31
C LEU A 194 3.39 8.58 -4.39
N LEU A 195 3.12 9.84 -4.77
CA LEU A 195 3.69 11.01 -4.10
C LEU A 195 3.43 11.06 -2.58
N PRO A 196 2.18 10.96 -2.08
CA PRO A 196 1.93 11.07 -0.64
C PRO A 196 2.62 9.98 0.17
N GLU A 197 2.63 8.75 -0.36
CA GLU A 197 3.28 7.62 0.33
C GLU A 197 4.80 7.73 0.30
N ALA A 198 5.39 8.16 -0.82
CA ALA A 198 6.81 8.36 -0.96
C ALA A 198 7.32 9.46 -0.01
N LEU A 199 6.60 10.59 0.08
CA LEU A 199 6.90 11.66 1.04
C LEU A 199 6.87 11.15 2.48
N ARG A 200 5.80 10.42 2.87
CA ARG A 200 5.65 9.83 4.20
C ARG A 200 6.81 8.90 4.55
N ARG A 201 7.11 7.93 3.69
CA ARG A 201 8.13 6.90 3.92
C ARG A 201 9.54 7.47 4.03
N THR A 202 9.86 8.48 3.23
CA THR A 202 11.23 9.00 3.16
C THR A 202 11.49 10.20 4.06
N GLY A 203 10.47 11.03 4.32
CA GLY A 203 10.61 12.22 5.14
C GLY A 203 10.21 12.03 6.61
N GLY A 204 9.47 10.98 6.96
CA GLY A 204 8.99 10.75 8.33
C GLY A 204 8.31 12.00 8.90
N LEU A 205 8.74 12.48 10.07
CA LEU A 205 8.23 13.72 10.68
C LEU A 205 8.40 14.97 9.80
N LYS A 206 9.48 15.05 9.00
CA LYS A 206 9.74 16.21 8.13
C LYS A 206 8.73 16.32 6.99
N ALA A 207 8.11 15.21 6.58
CA ALA A 207 7.12 15.21 5.50
C ALA A 207 5.77 15.80 5.91
N ARG A 208 5.49 15.98 7.21
CA ARG A 208 4.18 16.44 7.70
C ARG A 208 3.73 17.73 7.04
N ALA A 209 4.56 18.77 7.05
CA ALA A 209 4.20 20.07 6.48
C ALA A 209 3.97 20.00 4.96
N ALA A 210 4.81 19.23 4.26
CA ALA A 210 4.66 19.00 2.82
C ALA A 210 3.35 18.28 2.49
N LEU A 211 2.99 17.25 3.26
CA LEU A 211 1.75 16.49 3.09
C LEU A 211 0.50 17.34 3.39
N VAL A 212 0.54 18.15 4.45
CA VAL A 212 -0.56 19.09 4.76
C VAL A 212 -0.70 20.14 3.65
N THR A 213 0.41 20.67 3.16
CA THR A 213 0.39 21.63 2.04
C THR A 213 -0.23 20.99 0.79
N LEU A 214 0.22 19.79 0.43
CA LEU A 214 -0.29 19.02 -0.70
C LEU A 214 -1.79 18.73 -0.56
N LEU A 215 -2.23 18.27 0.62
CA LEU A 215 -3.64 18.01 0.93
C LEU A 215 -4.51 19.25 0.71
N LYS A 216 -4.02 20.43 1.14
CA LYS A 216 -4.76 21.69 1.07
C LYS A 216 -4.73 22.34 -0.31
N SER A 217 -3.69 22.11 -1.12
CA SER A 217 -3.51 22.76 -2.41
C SER A 217 -4.01 21.95 -3.61
N THR A 218 -4.32 20.67 -3.46
CA THR A 218 -4.69 19.78 -4.58
C THR A 218 -6.19 19.54 -4.67
N ASP A 219 -6.75 19.58 -5.88
CA ASP A 219 -8.12 19.13 -6.18
C ASP A 219 -8.18 17.68 -6.69
N SER A 220 -7.03 17.03 -6.85
CA SER A 220 -6.96 15.62 -7.24
C SER A 220 -7.46 14.75 -6.09
N ALA A 221 -8.62 14.13 -6.28
CA ALA A 221 -9.18 13.21 -5.29
C ALA A 221 -8.23 12.04 -4.98
N LYS A 222 -7.37 11.62 -5.92
CA LYS A 222 -6.34 10.60 -5.70
C LYS A 222 -5.24 11.09 -4.74
N LEU A 223 -4.77 12.33 -4.91
CA LEU A 223 -3.79 12.93 -4.00
C LEU A 223 -4.39 13.16 -2.62
N VAL A 224 -5.65 13.60 -2.53
CA VAL A 224 -6.36 13.73 -1.26
C VAL A 224 -6.45 12.38 -0.55
N ASP A 225 -6.83 11.31 -1.25
CA ASP A 225 -6.89 9.96 -0.65
C ASP A 225 -5.51 9.51 -0.13
N GLY A 226 -4.46 9.71 -0.92
CA GLY A 226 -3.09 9.35 -0.51
C GLY A 226 -2.60 10.17 0.69
N CYS A 227 -2.89 11.48 0.72
CA CYS A 227 -2.55 12.33 1.86
C CYS A 227 -3.36 11.96 3.11
N ALA A 228 -4.64 11.62 2.94
CA ALA A 228 -5.51 11.18 4.02
C ALA A 228 -4.96 9.93 4.70
N VAL A 229 -4.47 8.94 3.93
CA VAL A 229 -3.80 7.77 4.51
C VAL A 229 -2.48 8.17 5.17
N ALA A 230 -1.65 8.93 4.47
CA ALA A 230 -0.30 9.25 4.93
C ALA A 230 -0.26 10.08 6.22
N LEU A 231 -1.20 11.02 6.40
CA LEU A 231 -1.23 11.92 7.55
C LEU A 231 -1.68 11.23 8.85
N GLN A 232 -2.34 10.06 8.76
CA GLN A 232 -2.80 9.34 9.94
C GLN A 232 -1.66 8.74 10.76
N ASP A 233 -0.49 8.51 10.17
CA ASP A 233 0.69 8.01 10.87
C ASP A 233 1.21 8.98 11.94
N TYR A 234 0.89 10.28 11.81
CA TYR A 234 1.25 11.29 12.80
C TYR A 234 0.34 11.26 14.04
N ARG A 235 -0.74 10.47 14.02
CA ARG A 235 -1.68 10.25 15.14
C ARG A 235 -2.21 11.55 15.76
N ASP A 236 -2.34 12.61 14.95
CA ASP A 236 -2.82 13.92 15.38
C ASP A 236 -4.31 14.09 15.04
N PRO A 237 -5.21 14.18 16.04
CA PRO A 237 -6.65 14.35 15.80
C PRO A 237 -7.01 15.63 15.04
N ALA A 238 -6.22 16.70 15.14
CA ALA A 238 -6.46 17.94 14.41
C ALA A 238 -6.21 17.75 12.90
N LEU A 239 -5.16 17.00 12.54
CA LEU A 239 -4.90 16.65 11.14
C LEU A 239 -6.02 15.80 10.54
N LEU A 240 -6.66 14.94 11.34
CA LEU A 240 -7.81 14.19 10.86
C LEU A 240 -8.96 15.13 10.49
N GLY A 241 -9.18 16.22 11.24
CA GLY A 241 -10.16 17.25 10.89
C GLY A 241 -9.91 17.87 9.51
N ASP A 242 -8.67 18.28 9.24
CA ASP A 242 -8.24 18.81 7.93
C ASP A 242 -8.46 17.77 6.81
N VAL A 243 -8.16 16.50 7.09
CA VAL A 243 -8.38 15.38 6.14
C VAL A 243 -9.86 15.20 5.83
N LEU A 244 -10.72 15.15 6.85
CA LEU A 244 -12.16 14.96 6.65
C LEU A 244 -12.78 16.12 5.89
N GLU A 245 -12.32 17.35 6.15
CA GLU A 245 -12.73 18.53 5.39
C GLU A 245 -12.38 18.41 3.90
N ARG A 246 -11.14 18.04 3.58
CA ARG A 246 -10.76 17.88 2.17
C ARG A 246 -11.47 16.72 1.49
N LEU A 247 -11.66 15.59 2.19
CA LEU A 247 -12.44 14.47 1.67
C LEU A 247 -13.88 14.86 1.35
N GLU A 248 -14.48 15.73 2.16
CA GLU A 248 -15.79 16.30 1.86
C GLU A 248 -15.74 17.16 0.60
N GLN A 249 -14.80 18.11 0.53
CA GLN A 249 -14.69 19.07 -0.57
C GLN A 249 -14.47 18.39 -1.93
N VAL A 250 -13.82 17.23 -1.97
CA VAL A 250 -13.66 16.41 -3.19
C VAL A 250 -14.73 15.32 -3.37
N GLY A 251 -15.83 15.35 -2.59
CA GLY A 251 -16.97 14.44 -2.72
C GLY A 251 -16.70 12.99 -2.29
N ARG A 252 -15.62 12.73 -1.55
CA ARG A 252 -15.24 11.37 -1.12
C ARG A 252 -16.12 10.84 0.00
N LEU A 253 -16.60 11.71 0.90
CA LEU A 253 -17.47 11.29 2.01
C LEU A 253 -18.87 10.84 1.54
N GLU A 254 -19.34 11.32 0.39
CA GLU A 254 -20.67 11.02 -0.14
C GLU A 254 -20.69 9.77 -1.05
N THR A 255 -19.61 9.56 -1.80
CA THR A 255 -19.53 8.50 -2.83
C THR A 255 -19.19 7.12 -2.28
N GLY A 256 -18.91 6.99 -0.97
CA GLY A 256 -18.51 5.74 -0.32
C GLY A 256 -17.11 5.22 -0.69
N ARG A 257 -16.41 5.89 -1.61
CA ARG A 257 -15.02 5.58 -2.00
C ARG A 257 -14.05 6.34 -1.10
N MET A 258 -14.07 6.03 0.19
CA MET A 258 -13.18 6.68 1.15
C MET A 258 -11.87 5.93 1.30
N PRO A 259 -10.75 6.65 1.53
CA PRO A 259 -9.52 6.02 1.99
C PRO A 259 -9.74 5.34 3.35
N TRP A 260 -8.81 4.44 3.70
CA TRP A 260 -8.81 3.87 5.04
C TRP A 260 -8.63 4.97 6.08
N ILE A 261 -9.49 4.97 7.11
CA ILE A 261 -9.45 5.85 8.28
C ILE A 261 -9.31 5.00 9.55
N SER A 262 -8.41 5.41 10.44
CA SER A 262 -8.17 4.83 11.75
C SER A 262 -9.33 5.14 12.70
N GLY A 263 -9.95 4.10 13.25
CA GLY A 263 -11.07 4.25 14.19
C GLY A 263 -10.66 4.90 15.52
N SER A 264 -9.45 4.63 16.02
CA SER A 264 -8.94 5.27 17.24
C SER A 264 -8.69 6.76 17.05
N LEU A 265 -8.13 7.14 15.89
CA LEU A 265 -7.89 8.54 15.56
C LEU A 265 -9.20 9.30 15.34
N LEU A 266 -10.17 8.68 14.64
CA LEU A 266 -11.51 9.23 14.47
C LEU A 266 -12.19 9.45 15.82
N THR A 267 -12.08 8.48 16.73
CA THR A 267 -12.62 8.60 18.10
C THR A 267 -11.97 9.77 18.83
N ALA A 268 -10.65 9.91 18.77
CA ALA A 268 -9.94 11.01 19.42
C ALA A 268 -10.35 12.38 18.83
N HIS A 269 -10.52 12.48 17.52
CA HIS A 269 -10.99 13.68 16.83
C HIS A 269 -12.40 14.08 17.26
N LEU A 270 -13.33 13.13 17.30
CA LEU A 270 -14.74 13.42 17.60
C LEU A 270 -15.00 13.85 19.05
N LYS A 271 -14.09 13.54 19.98
CA LYS A 271 -14.19 14.03 21.36
C LYS A 271 -14.07 15.55 21.49
N THR A 272 -13.36 16.18 20.57
CA THR A 272 -13.13 17.64 20.56
C THR A 272 -13.73 18.31 19.33
N ALA A 273 -14.49 17.56 18.52
CA ALA A 273 -15.03 18.04 17.27
C ALA A 273 -16.10 19.11 17.51
N ASP A 274 -16.03 20.19 16.72
CA ASP A 274 -17.15 21.11 16.60
C ASP A 274 -18.31 20.48 15.80
N ARG A 275 -19.37 21.25 15.58
CA ARG A 275 -20.54 20.78 14.83
C ARG A 275 -20.21 20.34 13.39
N ALA A 276 -19.38 21.10 12.67
CA ALA A 276 -19.05 20.78 11.28
C ALA A 276 -18.17 19.52 11.19
N GLN A 277 -17.22 19.39 12.12
CA GLN A 277 -16.35 18.23 12.25
C GLN A 277 -17.13 16.98 12.67
N MET A 278 -18.08 17.11 13.61
CA MET A 278 -18.98 16.02 14.00
C MET A 278 -19.78 15.53 12.78
N ARG A 279 -20.35 16.44 12.00
CA ARG A 279 -21.08 16.12 10.77
C ARG A 279 -20.23 15.27 9.81
N ARG A 280 -18.99 15.69 9.53
CA ARG A 280 -18.06 14.94 8.67
C ARG A 280 -17.71 13.57 9.26
N GLY A 281 -17.51 13.48 10.58
CA GLY A 281 -17.30 12.21 11.27
C GLY A 281 -18.47 11.24 11.12
N LEU A 282 -19.71 11.73 11.19
CA LEU A 282 -20.90 10.91 10.97
C LEU A 282 -21.01 10.44 9.51
N MET A 283 -20.64 11.28 8.53
CA MET A 283 -20.54 10.84 7.14
C MET A 283 -19.52 9.70 6.99
N VAL A 284 -18.38 9.79 7.67
CA VAL A 284 -17.39 8.70 7.69
C VAL A 284 -17.97 7.42 8.29
N MET A 285 -18.69 7.50 9.42
CA MET A 285 -19.34 6.32 10.03
C MET A 285 -20.42 5.74 9.11
N ALA A 286 -21.21 6.58 8.46
CA ALA A 286 -22.21 6.13 7.49
C ALA A 286 -21.57 5.47 6.26
N ALA A 287 -20.39 5.90 5.82
CA ALA A 287 -19.67 5.27 4.72
C ALA A 287 -18.86 4.03 5.15
N ARG A 288 -18.41 3.97 6.41
CA ARG A 288 -17.69 2.83 7.01
C ARG A 288 -18.33 2.44 8.34
N PRO A 289 -19.39 1.61 8.30
CA PRO A 289 -20.20 1.33 9.48
C PRO A 289 -19.44 0.66 10.64
N SER A 290 -18.33 -0.03 10.37
CA SER A 290 -17.44 -0.60 11.40
C SER A 290 -16.73 0.44 12.29
N LEU A 291 -16.74 1.72 11.90
CA LEU A 291 -16.18 2.82 12.70
C LEU A 291 -17.20 3.46 13.64
N THR A 292 -18.45 3.00 13.60
CA THR A 292 -19.54 3.57 14.41
C THR A 292 -19.29 3.39 15.89
N LYS A 293 -19.45 4.47 16.66
CA LYS A 293 -19.40 4.46 18.13
C LYS A 293 -20.70 5.00 18.70
N ILE A 294 -21.29 4.22 19.60
CA ILE A 294 -22.61 4.51 20.18
C ILE A 294 -22.64 5.88 20.83
N GLU A 295 -21.61 6.25 21.59
CA GLU A 295 -21.54 7.53 22.31
C GLU A 295 -21.66 8.75 21.38
N PHE A 296 -20.95 8.77 20.25
CA PHE A 296 -21.00 9.89 19.31
C PHE A 296 -22.31 9.93 18.53
N VAL A 297 -22.82 8.77 18.11
CA VAL A 297 -24.07 8.72 17.36
C VAL A 297 -25.27 9.07 18.24
N LYS A 298 -25.26 8.66 19.52
CA LYS A 298 -26.28 9.07 20.50
C LYS A 298 -26.25 10.59 20.71
N ALA A 299 -25.08 11.16 21.00
CA ALA A 299 -24.92 12.61 21.17
C ALA A 299 -25.37 13.38 19.91
N ALA A 300 -25.09 12.84 18.71
CA ALA A 300 -25.50 13.44 17.45
C ALA A 300 -27.01 13.33 17.17
N LEU A 301 -27.67 12.24 17.58
CA LEU A 301 -29.13 12.12 17.53
C LEU A 301 -29.82 13.14 18.45
N ASP A 302 -29.19 13.49 19.56
CA ASP A 302 -29.69 14.50 20.50
C ASP A 302 -29.33 15.95 20.08
N SER A 303 -28.61 16.12 18.98
CA SER A 303 -28.19 17.43 18.47
C SER A 303 -29.39 18.32 18.10
N PRO A 304 -29.36 19.65 18.36
CA PRO A 304 -30.39 20.57 17.88
C PRO A 304 -30.39 20.70 16.35
N ASP A 305 -29.31 20.32 15.67
CA ASP A 305 -29.16 20.39 14.22
C ASP A 305 -29.81 19.22 13.48
N VAL A 306 -30.75 19.53 12.59
CA VAL A 306 -31.51 18.53 11.80
C VAL A 306 -30.59 17.65 10.96
N GLU A 307 -29.60 18.24 10.27
CA GLU A 307 -28.70 17.47 9.39
C GLU A 307 -27.77 16.54 10.19
N THR A 308 -27.25 16.98 11.33
CA THR A 308 -26.49 16.13 12.24
C THR A 308 -27.32 14.93 12.71
N ARG A 309 -28.59 15.16 13.10
CA ARG A 309 -29.50 14.07 13.50
C ARG A 309 -29.77 13.10 12.35
N ARG A 310 -30.03 13.63 11.15
CA ARG A 310 -30.22 12.83 9.93
C ARG A 310 -29.02 11.93 9.67
N LEU A 311 -27.81 12.49 9.67
CA LEU A 311 -26.58 11.73 9.42
C LEU A 311 -26.33 10.68 10.51
N ALA A 312 -26.61 11.01 11.77
CA ALA A 312 -26.55 10.06 12.88
C ALA A 312 -27.51 8.88 12.66
N ALA A 313 -28.76 9.15 12.27
CA ALA A 313 -29.74 8.10 11.98
C ALA A 313 -29.31 7.20 10.81
N VAL A 314 -28.75 7.78 9.75
CA VAL A 314 -28.18 7.02 8.62
C VAL A 314 -27.02 6.15 9.09
N ALA A 315 -26.13 6.67 9.94
CA ALA A 315 -25.01 5.93 10.51
C ALA A 315 -25.49 4.75 11.37
N VAL A 316 -26.48 4.95 12.27
CA VAL A 316 -27.09 3.85 13.05
C VAL A 316 -27.61 2.76 12.13
N ASN A 317 -28.46 3.13 11.16
CA ASN A 317 -29.11 2.16 10.28
C ASN A 317 -28.07 1.33 9.52
N LYS A 318 -27.07 1.98 8.91
CA LYS A 318 -26.01 1.28 8.19
C LYS A 318 -25.13 0.42 9.11
N ALA A 319 -24.89 0.84 10.35
CA ALA A 319 -24.15 0.05 11.33
C ALA A 319 -24.88 -1.23 11.73
N VAL A 320 -26.21 -1.15 11.91
CA VAL A 320 -27.04 -2.34 12.18
C VAL A 320 -27.05 -3.28 10.97
N LEU A 321 -27.30 -2.76 9.77
CA LEU A 321 -27.31 -3.55 8.53
C LEU A 321 -25.96 -4.26 8.29
N ALA A 322 -24.86 -3.60 8.63
CA ALA A 322 -23.51 -4.14 8.52
C ALA A 322 -23.08 -5.01 9.73
N LYS A 323 -23.97 -5.23 10.72
CA LYS A 323 -23.69 -5.95 11.97
C LYS A 323 -22.54 -5.36 12.81
N ALA A 324 -22.24 -4.07 12.61
CA ALA A 324 -21.30 -3.31 13.45
C ALA A 324 -21.97 -2.75 14.71
N LEU A 325 -23.30 -2.70 14.73
CA LEU A 325 -24.13 -2.35 15.87
C LEU A 325 -25.22 -3.42 16.01
N ASP A 326 -25.52 -3.82 17.24
CA ASP A 326 -26.64 -4.72 17.52
C ASP A 326 -27.99 -4.08 17.12
N ALA A 327 -28.88 -4.89 16.53
CA ALA A 327 -30.17 -4.43 16.04
C ALA A 327 -31.08 -3.91 17.16
N THR A 328 -31.03 -4.51 18.36
CA THR A 328 -31.84 -4.05 19.52
C THR A 328 -31.40 -2.66 19.95
N THR A 329 -30.09 -2.45 20.02
CA THR A 329 -29.49 -1.15 20.37
C THR A 329 -29.81 -0.09 19.32
N GLY A 330 -29.67 -0.42 18.04
CA GLY A 330 -30.02 0.50 16.96
C GLY A 330 -31.51 0.85 16.91
N GLU A 331 -32.39 -0.12 17.17
CA GLU A 331 -33.84 0.10 17.27
C GLU A 331 -34.16 1.09 18.39
N ALA A 332 -33.62 0.85 19.59
CA ALA A 332 -33.85 1.70 20.75
C ALA A 332 -33.40 3.15 20.51
N MET A 333 -32.25 3.35 19.85
CA MET A 333 -31.74 4.68 19.50
C MET A 333 -32.67 5.41 18.52
N LEU A 334 -33.06 4.75 17.43
CA LEU A 334 -33.93 5.37 16.41
C LEU A 334 -35.34 5.60 16.93
N ALA A 335 -35.92 4.64 17.66
CA ALA A 335 -37.25 4.75 18.25
C ALA A 335 -37.31 5.86 19.32
N GLY A 336 -36.31 5.94 20.19
CA GLY A 336 -36.20 7.01 21.19
C GLY A 336 -36.15 8.40 20.53
N ARG A 337 -35.39 8.55 19.43
CA ARG A 337 -35.37 9.82 18.70
C ARG A 337 -36.69 10.11 18.00
N LEU A 338 -37.32 9.11 17.38
CA LEU A 338 -38.58 9.28 16.65
C LEU A 338 -39.72 9.86 17.52
N GLN A 339 -39.75 9.52 18.81
CA GLN A 339 -40.75 10.03 19.76
C GLN A 339 -40.65 11.55 20.00
N SER A 340 -39.44 12.11 19.89
CA SER A 340 -39.17 13.54 20.14
C SER A 340 -38.93 14.34 18.85
N GLU A 341 -38.98 13.71 17.68
CA GLU A 341 -38.73 14.39 16.42
C GLU A 341 -39.93 15.23 15.96
N THR A 342 -39.66 16.51 15.75
CA THR A 342 -40.63 17.52 15.30
C THR A 342 -40.53 17.78 13.80
N GLU A 343 -39.37 17.55 13.20
CA GLU A 343 -39.17 17.78 11.76
C GLU A 343 -39.83 16.69 10.92
N PRO A 344 -40.83 17.02 10.07
CA PRO A 344 -41.66 16.02 9.39
C PRO A 344 -40.86 15.14 8.42
N VAL A 345 -39.91 15.73 7.70
CA VAL A 345 -39.07 15.00 6.74
C VAL A 345 -38.17 14.00 7.47
N LEU A 346 -37.48 14.44 8.52
CA LEU A 346 -36.62 13.59 9.32
C LEU A 346 -37.43 12.50 10.05
N LYS A 347 -38.63 12.80 10.51
CA LYS A 347 -39.54 11.82 11.13
C LYS A 347 -39.89 10.69 10.16
N ALA A 348 -40.18 11.01 8.90
CA ALA A 348 -40.43 10.02 7.86
C ALA A 348 -39.19 9.16 7.57
N GLU A 349 -38.01 9.79 7.45
CA GLU A 349 -36.73 9.08 7.25
C GLU A 349 -36.38 8.14 8.42
N LEU A 350 -36.58 8.60 9.67
CA LEU A 350 -36.39 7.80 10.88
C LEU A 350 -37.34 6.61 10.92
N THR A 351 -38.60 6.79 10.52
CA THR A 351 -39.60 5.72 10.46
C THR A 351 -39.15 4.63 9.48
N GLY A 352 -38.77 4.99 8.25
CA GLY A 352 -38.28 4.03 7.26
C GLY A 352 -36.92 3.40 7.64
N GLY A 353 -36.08 4.10 8.42
CA GLY A 353 -34.88 3.53 9.02
C GLY A 353 -35.19 2.48 10.08
N LEU A 354 -36.14 2.80 10.97
CA LEU A 354 -36.56 1.95 12.09
C LEU A 354 -37.23 0.66 11.60
N GLU A 355 -38.07 0.73 10.58
CA GLU A 355 -38.70 -0.45 9.97
C GLU A 355 -37.65 -1.44 9.41
N ARG A 356 -36.60 -0.92 8.75
CA ARG A 356 -35.48 -1.74 8.25
C ARG A 356 -34.74 -2.43 9.38
N VAL A 357 -34.47 -1.72 10.48
CA VAL A 357 -33.80 -2.27 11.66
C VAL A 357 -34.67 -3.33 12.34
N ARG A 358 -35.97 -3.07 12.51
CA ARG A 358 -36.92 -4.03 13.10
C ARG A 358 -37.06 -5.31 12.29
N GLY A 359 -36.94 -5.25 10.97
CA GLY A 359 -36.89 -6.42 10.11
C GLY A 359 -35.71 -7.36 10.37
N LEU A 360 -34.66 -6.90 11.07
CA LEU A 360 -33.50 -7.70 11.46
C LEU A 360 -33.58 -8.26 12.88
N LEU A 361 -34.55 -7.83 13.68
CA LEU A 361 -34.74 -8.38 15.02
C LEU A 361 -35.27 -9.82 14.93
N PRO A 362 -34.90 -10.70 15.88
CA PRO A 362 -35.49 -12.02 15.96
C PRO A 362 -37.01 -11.86 16.05
N GLN A 363 -37.73 -12.39 15.06
CA GLN A 363 -39.18 -12.47 15.19
C GLN A 363 -39.45 -13.39 16.37
N LYS A 364 -40.14 -12.87 17.40
CA LYS A 364 -40.71 -13.72 18.44
C LYS A 364 -41.70 -14.64 17.73
N ILE A 365 -41.26 -15.85 17.38
CA ILE A 365 -42.15 -16.93 16.96
C ILE A 365 -43.12 -17.11 18.12
N GLY A 366 -44.39 -16.86 17.83
CA GLY A 366 -45.43 -16.77 18.84
C GLY A 366 -45.42 -17.97 19.78
N GLN A 367 -45.34 -17.70 21.08
CA GLN A 367 -46.10 -18.47 22.04
C GLN A 367 -47.57 -18.05 21.83
N GLN A 368 -48.27 -18.80 20.97
CA GLN A 368 -49.72 -18.92 21.03
C GLN A 368 -50.06 -20.13 21.89
#